data_AF-A0A3D5PZL9-F1
#
_entry.id   AF-A0A3D5PZL9-F1
#
_cell.length_a   1.000
_cell.length_b   1.000
_cell.length_c   1.000
_cell.angle_alpha   90.00
_cell.angle_beta   90.00
_cell.angle_gamma   90.00
#
_symmetry.space_group_name_H-M   'P 1'
#
loop_
_entity.id
_entity.type
_entity.pdbx_description
1 polymer ?
#
loop_
_entity_poly.entity_id
_entity_poly.type
_entity_poly.pdbx_seq_one_letter_code
_entity_poly.pdbx_strand_id
1 'polypeptide(L)'
;MSFSSLGLSEQLVRATTDQGYETPSPIQQQAIPAVLSGRDVMAAAQTGTGKTAGFTLPLLQRLAENPRNGKGPRVLILAPTRELAAQVHDSVNLYSKYVPTKAAVVFGGVKINPQMMKL
;
A
#
# COMPACT_ATOMS: atom_id res chain seq x y z
N MET A 1 -3.34 15.97 13.67
CA MET A 1 -3.99 15.57 12.40
C MET A 1 -4.10 14.05 12.41
N SER A 2 -5.26 13.46 12.10
CA SER A 2 -5.50 12.00 12.15
C SER A 2 -5.50 11.40 10.75
N PHE A 3 -5.39 10.06 10.63
CA PHE A 3 -5.53 9.38 9.34
C PHE A 3 -6.89 9.63 8.66
N SER A 4 -7.97 9.76 9.45
CA SER A 4 -9.31 10.08 8.93
C SER A 4 -9.37 11.44 8.21
N SER A 5 -8.48 12.38 8.55
CA SER A 5 -8.41 13.68 7.88
C SER A 5 -7.65 13.67 6.55
N LEU A 6 -7.08 12.52 6.14
CA LEU A 6 -6.27 12.40 4.92
C LEU A 6 -7.05 11.92 3.69
N GLY A 7 -8.38 11.81 3.77
CA GLY A 7 -9.23 11.38 2.66
C GLY A 7 -9.26 9.85 2.45
N LEU A 8 -8.94 9.08 3.48
CA LEU A 8 -9.05 7.61 3.47
C LEU A 8 -10.43 7.17 3.96
N SER A 9 -10.93 6.07 3.41
CA SER A 9 -12.16 5.41 3.88
C SER A 9 -12.02 4.87 5.31
N GLU A 10 -13.15 4.72 6.00
CA GLU A 10 -13.18 4.16 7.36
C GLU A 10 -12.53 2.78 7.47
N GLN A 11 -12.66 1.96 6.42
CA GLN A 11 -12.05 0.63 6.35
C GLN A 11 -10.51 0.69 6.41
N LEU A 12 -9.90 1.64 5.69
CA LEU A 12 -8.45 1.85 5.70
C LEU A 12 -7.99 2.52 6.99
N VAL A 13 -8.75 3.50 7.50
CA VAL A 13 -8.45 4.13 8.79
C VAL A 13 -8.46 3.08 9.90
N ARG A 14 -9.47 2.21 9.93
CA ARG A 14 -9.53 1.09 10.87
C ARG A 14 -8.32 0.18 10.76
N ALA A 15 -7.88 -0.16 9.54
CA ALA A 15 -6.69 -0.97 9.34
C ALA A 15 -5.41 -0.31 9.90
N THR A 16 -5.31 1.02 9.85
CA THR A 16 -4.20 1.76 10.49
C THR A 16 -4.31 1.75 12.02
N THR A 17 -5.51 1.88 12.58
CA THR A 17 -5.75 1.82 14.02
C THR A 17 -5.42 0.43 14.60
N ASP A 18 -5.74 -0.65 13.89
CA ASP A 18 -5.36 -2.02 14.27
C ASP A 18 -3.84 -2.21 14.39
N GLN A 19 -3.04 -1.36 13.75
CA GLN A 19 -1.57 -1.34 13.86
C GLN A 19 -1.04 -0.43 14.97
N GLY A 20 -1.93 0.22 15.72
CA GLY A 20 -1.55 1.24 16.68
C GLY A 20 -1.08 2.55 16.03
N TYR A 21 -1.48 2.82 14.78
CA TYR A 21 -1.13 4.10 14.14
C TYR A 21 -2.13 5.17 14.56
N GLU A 22 -1.68 6.08 15.43
CA GLU A 22 -2.52 7.17 15.93
C GLU A 22 -2.41 8.42 15.05
N THR A 23 -1.17 8.79 14.68
CA THR A 23 -0.88 10.01 13.92
C THR A 23 -0.05 9.70 12.68
N PRO A 24 -0.41 10.28 11.51
CA PRO A 24 0.36 10.11 10.29
C PRO A 24 1.69 10.84 10.39
N SER A 25 2.76 10.23 9.87
CA SER A 25 4.08 10.87 9.80
C SER A 25 4.08 12.05 8.81
N PRO A 26 5.07 12.97 8.87
CA PRO A 26 5.13 14.12 7.96
C PRO A 26 5.11 13.73 6.47
N ILE A 27 5.75 12.62 6.11
CA ILE A 27 5.74 12.13 4.72
C ILE A 27 4.36 11.58 4.32
N GLN A 28 3.64 10.94 5.24
CA GLN A 28 2.28 10.44 4.99
C GLN A 28 1.28 11.59 4.84
N GLN A 29 1.38 12.61 5.69
CA GLN A 29 0.52 13.81 5.63
C GLN A 29 0.62 14.52 4.27
N GLN A 30 1.81 14.52 3.66
CA GLN A 30 2.03 15.16 2.36
C GLN A 30 1.72 14.22 1.19
N ALA A 31 2.18 12.97 1.26
CA ALA A 31 2.07 12.03 0.14
C ALA A 31 0.65 11.52 -0.07
N ILE A 32 -0.09 11.19 1.01
CA ILE A 32 -1.40 10.55 0.90
C ILE A 32 -2.39 11.42 0.12
N PRO A 33 -2.62 12.70 0.48
CA PRO A 33 -3.54 13.56 -0.27
C PRO A 33 -3.07 13.80 -1.72
N ALA A 34 -1.77 13.90 -1.94
CA ALA A 34 -1.20 14.11 -3.28
C ALA A 34 -1.51 12.90 -4.21
N VAL A 35 -1.27 11.68 -3.75
CA VAL A 35 -1.57 10.46 -4.51
C VAL A 35 -3.08 10.28 -4.74
N LEU A 36 -3.91 10.57 -3.74
CA LEU A 36 -5.38 10.53 -3.89
C LEU A 36 -5.86 11.49 -4.99
N SER A 37 -5.24 12.67 -5.09
CA SER A 37 -5.58 13.64 -6.15
C SER A 37 -5.15 13.24 -7.57
N GLY A 38 -4.53 12.07 -7.76
CA GLY A 38 -4.12 11.59 -9.08
C GLY A 38 -2.86 12.24 -9.63
N ARG A 39 -2.05 12.83 -8.76
CA ARG A 39 -0.76 13.40 -9.13
C ARG A 39 0.34 12.36 -9.01
N ASP A 40 1.33 12.47 -9.87
CA ASP A 40 2.62 11.82 -9.70
C ASP A 40 3.38 12.47 -8.54
N VAL A 41 4.03 11.65 -7.71
CA VAL A 41 4.66 12.10 -6.48
C VAL A 41 6.10 11.60 -6.43
N MET A 42 7.03 12.53 -6.22
CA MET A 42 8.40 12.22 -5.79
C MET A 42 8.51 12.47 -4.28
N ALA A 43 8.77 11.42 -3.52
CA ALA A 43 8.83 11.47 -2.06
C ALA A 43 10.25 11.16 -1.58
N ALA A 44 10.86 12.09 -0.84
CA ALA A 44 12.17 11.90 -0.21
C ALA A 44 12.01 11.92 1.32
N ALA A 45 12.34 10.79 1.96
CA ALA A 45 12.37 10.69 3.42
C ALA A 45 13.31 9.55 3.85
N GLN A 46 13.81 9.59 5.08
CA GLN A 46 14.67 8.54 5.65
C GLN A 46 13.92 7.20 5.77
N THR A 47 14.64 6.07 5.75
CA THR A 47 14.05 4.75 6.06
C THR A 47 13.42 4.74 7.44
N GLY A 48 12.33 3.98 7.62
CA GLY A 48 11.59 3.94 8.89
C GLY A 48 10.60 5.08 9.13
N THR A 49 10.48 6.05 8.21
CA THR A 49 9.56 7.22 8.37
C THR A 49 8.12 6.96 7.93
N GLY A 50 7.75 5.71 7.65
CA GLY A 50 6.38 5.36 7.25
C GLY A 50 6.05 5.59 5.77
N LYS A 51 7.06 5.66 4.89
CA LYS A 51 6.88 5.79 3.43
C LYS A 51 5.97 4.72 2.84
N THR A 52 6.06 3.48 3.32
CA THR A 52 5.26 2.36 2.82
C THR A 52 3.76 2.66 2.92
N ALA A 53 3.28 2.99 4.12
CA ALA A 53 1.89 3.42 4.32
C ALA A 53 1.54 4.68 3.49
N GLY A 54 2.52 5.57 3.29
CA GLY A 54 2.36 6.80 2.51
C GLY A 54 1.98 6.57 1.04
N PHE A 55 2.38 5.45 0.43
CA PHE A 55 1.95 5.09 -0.93
C PHE A 55 0.91 3.95 -0.95
N THR A 56 0.95 2.99 -0.02
CA THR A 56 0.01 1.85 -0.06
C THR A 56 -1.42 2.24 0.32
N LEU A 57 -1.62 3.07 1.36
CA LEU A 57 -2.95 3.50 1.78
C LEU A 57 -3.71 4.24 0.67
N PRO A 58 -3.15 5.27 0.00
CA PRO A 58 -3.87 5.95 -1.07
C PRO A 58 -4.03 5.09 -2.32
N LEU A 59 -3.12 4.13 -2.58
CA LEU A 59 -3.32 3.14 -3.66
C LEU A 59 -4.53 2.25 -3.38
N LEU A 60 -4.64 1.72 -2.16
CA LEU A 60 -5.76 0.87 -1.74
C LEU A 60 -7.09 1.63 -1.80
N GLN A 61 -7.11 2.90 -1.38
CA GLN A 61 -8.30 3.76 -1.49
C GLN A 61 -8.76 3.86 -2.95
N ARG A 62 -7.86 4.22 -3.86
CA ARG A 62 -8.19 4.35 -5.29
C ARG A 62 -8.66 3.05 -5.91
N LEU A 63 -8.09 1.91 -5.50
CA LEU A 63 -8.51 0.59 -5.97
C LEU A 63 -9.92 0.23 -5.49
N ALA A 64 -10.26 0.57 -4.24
CA ALA A 64 -11.58 0.34 -3.67
C ALA A 64 -12.67 1.20 -4.32
N GLU A 65 -12.37 2.47 -4.63
CA GLU A 65 -13.30 3.39 -5.30
C GLU A 65 -13.53 3.06 -6.77
N ASN A 66 -12.56 2.40 -7.40
CA ASN A 66 -12.62 2.04 -8.82
C ASN A 66 -12.63 0.52 -8.96
N PRO A 67 -13.70 -0.20 -8.60
CA PRO A 67 -13.75 -1.65 -8.70
C PRO A 67 -13.53 -2.13 -10.14
N ARG A 68 -12.88 -3.29 -10.26
CA ARG A 68 -12.27 -3.76 -11.50
C ARG A 68 -13.30 -4.35 -12.48
N ASN A 69 -13.14 -4.03 -13.77
CA ASN A 69 -13.66 -4.80 -14.91
C ASN A 69 -12.47 -5.50 -15.64
N GLY A 70 -12.33 -6.84 -15.56
CA GLY A 70 -11.38 -7.63 -16.39
C GLY A 70 -10.41 -8.57 -15.63
N LYS A 71 -9.29 -8.99 -16.24
CA LYS A 71 -8.17 -9.76 -15.60
C LYS A 71 -6.81 -9.02 -15.60
N GLY A 72 -5.92 -9.29 -14.62
CA GLY A 72 -4.53 -8.77 -14.55
C GLY A 72 -4.16 -7.93 -13.30
N PRO A 73 -2.90 -7.51 -13.14
CA PRO A 73 -2.50 -6.55 -12.09
C PRO A 73 -2.95 -5.12 -12.45
N ARG A 74 -3.29 -4.31 -11.44
CA ARG A 74 -3.61 -2.87 -11.59
C ARG A 74 -2.55 -1.94 -10.98
N VAL A 75 -1.70 -2.50 -10.13
CA VAL A 75 -0.64 -1.80 -9.41
C VAL A 75 0.59 -2.69 -9.48
N LEU A 76 1.74 -2.06 -9.71
CA LEU A 76 3.06 -2.69 -9.65
C LEU A 76 3.91 -1.89 -8.66
N ILE A 77 4.41 -2.56 -7.62
CA ILE A 77 5.35 -1.98 -6.68
C ILE A 77 6.70 -2.68 -6.90
N LEU A 78 7.75 -1.89 -7.14
CA LEU A 78 9.10 -2.39 -7.35
C LEU A 78 9.93 -2.16 -6.10
N ALA A 79 10.63 -3.21 -5.66
CA ALA A 79 11.55 -3.15 -4.54
C ALA A 79 12.90 -3.78 -4.95
N PRO A 80 14.03 -3.23 -4.47
CA PRO A 80 15.37 -3.68 -4.85
C PRO A 80 15.77 -5.06 -4.29
N THR A 81 15.13 -5.52 -3.21
CA THR A 81 15.49 -6.77 -2.53
C THR A 81 14.26 -7.62 -2.23
N ARG A 82 14.49 -8.92 -2.00
CA ARG A 82 13.45 -9.91 -1.67
C ARG A 82 12.77 -9.55 -0.34
N GLU A 83 13.57 -9.15 0.63
CA GLU A 83 13.14 -8.82 1.99
C GLU A 83 12.26 -7.58 1.97
N LEU A 84 12.65 -6.54 1.22
CA LEU A 84 11.85 -5.33 1.10
C LEU A 84 10.56 -5.57 0.30
N ALA A 85 10.61 -6.41 -0.75
CA ALA A 85 9.41 -6.81 -1.47
C ALA A 85 8.41 -7.55 -0.57
N ALA A 86 8.90 -8.48 0.26
CA ALA A 86 8.08 -9.21 1.24
C ALA A 86 7.48 -8.26 2.29
N GLN A 87 8.29 -7.37 2.88
CA GLN A 87 7.82 -6.38 3.86
C GLN A 87 6.73 -5.45 3.30
N VAL A 88 6.89 -5.01 2.06
CA VAL A 88 5.87 -4.18 1.39
C VAL A 88 4.60 -5.00 1.13
N HIS A 89 4.73 -6.26 0.69
CA HIS A 89 3.58 -7.14 0.50
C HIS A 89 2.81 -7.39 1.80
N ASP A 90 3.50 -7.64 2.90
CA ASP A 90 2.89 -7.81 4.22
C ASP A 90 2.16 -6.53 4.65
N SER A 91 2.75 -5.36 4.40
CA SER A 91 2.11 -4.06 4.65
C SER A 91 0.83 -3.89 3.82
N VAL A 92 0.85 -4.27 2.54
CA VAL A 92 -0.33 -4.23 1.67
C VAL A 92 -1.43 -5.12 2.23
N ASN A 93 -1.13 -6.39 2.57
CA ASN A 93 -2.11 -7.33 3.12
C ASN A 93 -2.73 -6.81 4.43
N LEU A 94 -1.91 -6.19 5.25
CA LEU A 94 -2.28 -5.67 6.55
C LEU A 94 -3.20 -4.46 6.43
N TYR A 95 -2.87 -3.49 5.57
CA TYR A 95 -3.73 -2.33 5.32
C TYR A 95 -4.97 -2.70 4.51
N SER A 96 -4.91 -3.78 3.71
CA SER A 96 -6.05 -4.24 2.92
C SER A 96 -7.02 -5.15 3.69
N LYS A 97 -6.82 -5.37 4.99
CA LYS A 97 -7.63 -6.29 5.83
C LYS A 97 -9.14 -6.11 5.68
N TYR A 98 -9.60 -4.88 5.47
CA TYR A 98 -11.02 -4.52 5.37
C TYR A 98 -11.48 -4.11 3.97
N VAL A 99 -10.62 -4.24 2.95
CA VAL A 99 -10.96 -3.92 1.55
C VAL A 99 -10.71 -5.13 0.64
N PRO A 100 -11.56 -5.40 -0.36
CA PRO A 100 -11.42 -6.56 -1.24
C PRO A 100 -10.24 -6.39 -2.21
N THR A 101 -9.02 -6.70 -1.76
CA THR A 101 -7.79 -6.61 -2.55
C THR A 101 -7.06 -7.94 -2.58
N LYS A 102 -6.59 -8.34 -3.76
CA LYS A 102 -5.62 -9.42 -3.91
C LYS A 102 -4.27 -8.82 -4.25
N ALA A 103 -3.25 -9.19 -3.48
CA ALA A 103 -1.87 -8.82 -3.72
C ALA A 103 -1.02 -10.07 -3.85
N ALA A 104 0.04 -9.98 -4.63
CA ALA A 104 1.05 -11.02 -4.73
C ALA A 104 2.43 -10.38 -4.78
N VAL A 105 3.43 -11.16 -4.41
CA VAL A 105 4.83 -10.76 -4.43
C VAL A 105 5.64 -11.79 -5.19
N VAL A 106 6.53 -11.30 -6.06
CA VAL A 106 7.45 -12.14 -6.84
C VAL A 106 8.87 -11.60 -6.74
N PHE A 107 9.84 -12.50 -6.64
CA PHE A 107 11.26 -12.13 -6.65
C PHE A 107 12.16 -13.29 -7.10
N GLY A 108 13.37 -12.93 -7.55
CA GLY A 108 14.39 -13.87 -8.00
C GLY A 108 15.04 -14.66 -6.85
N GLY A 109 15.85 -15.67 -7.21
CA GLY A 109 16.58 -16.50 -6.26
C GLY A 109 15.76 -17.62 -5.61
N VAL A 110 14.52 -17.85 -6.06
CA VAL A 110 13.70 -19.02 -5.72
C VAL A 110 13.00 -19.54 -6.98
N LYS A 111 12.50 -20.78 -6.97
CA LYS A 111 11.78 -21.36 -8.11
C LYS A 111 10.55 -20.51 -8.45
N ILE A 112 10.29 -20.31 -9.74
CA ILE A 112 9.15 -19.49 -10.20
C ILE A 112 7.81 -20.22 -10.07
N ASN A 113 7.77 -21.55 -10.25
CA ASN A 113 6.52 -22.31 -10.23
C ASN A 113 5.73 -22.18 -8.91
N PRO A 114 6.34 -22.27 -7.71
CA PRO A 114 5.62 -22.03 -6.46
C PRO A 114 5.07 -20.61 -6.33
N GLN A 115 5.73 -19.61 -6.95
CA GLN A 115 5.25 -18.24 -6.94
C GLN A 115 4.06 -18.08 -7.89
N MET A 116 4.10 -18.71 -9.07
CA MET A 116 2.99 -18.71 -10.04
C MET A 116 1.73 -19.39 -9.49
N MET A 117 1.87 -20.47 -8.73
CA MET A 117 0.73 -21.18 -8.13
C MET A 117 -0.01 -20.37 -7.05
N LYS A 118 0.59 -19.29 -6.53
CA LYS A 118 -0.01 -18.40 -5.53
C LYS A 118 -0.72 -17.17 -6.15
N LEU A 119 -0.62 -16.96 -7.47
CA LEU A 119 -1.26 -15.88 -8.23
C LEU A 119 -2.71 -16.24 -8.60
#